data_AF-A0A968A8V3-F1
#
_entry.id   AF-A0A968A8V3-F1
#
_cell.length_a   1.000
_cell.length_b   1.000
_cell.length_c   1.000
_cell.angle_alpha   90.00
_cell.angle_beta   90.00
_cell.angle_gamma   90.00
#
_symmetry.space_group_name_H-M   'P 1'
#
loop_
_entity.id
_entity.type
_entity.pdbx_description
1 polymer ?
#
loop_
_entity_poly.entity_id
_entity_poly.type
_entity_poly.pdbx_seq_one_letter_code
_entity_poly.pdbx_strand_id
1 'polypeptide(L)'
;MKMQTYSKLSFVNQLVIIFYAVGFISFANADSPEGFASVPALGLDGTSGGAGGNMVTVTNSAAFVGYAWSSDTLIIQVADTIELTSMVGINSNKSIIGVGDQGVISGGGF
;
A
#
# COMPACT_ATOMS: atom_id res chain seq x y z
N MET A 1 -42.50 -3.58 26.33
CA MET A 1 -41.66 -2.94 25.28
C MET A 1 -41.66 -3.88 24.07
N LYS A 2 -42.31 -3.53 22.96
CA LYS A 2 -42.49 -4.43 21.80
C LYS A 2 -41.19 -4.49 20.98
N MET A 3 -40.59 -5.68 20.90
CA MET A 3 -39.44 -5.95 20.03
C MET A 3 -39.95 -6.12 18.59
N GLN A 4 -39.59 -5.19 17.71
CA GLN A 4 -40.01 -5.21 16.30
C GLN A 4 -39.25 -6.34 15.58
N THR A 5 -39.97 -7.33 15.06
CA THR A 5 -39.41 -8.41 14.25
C THR A 5 -39.18 -7.90 12.83
N TYR A 6 -37.91 -7.71 12.44
CA TYR A 6 -37.53 -7.36 11.07
C TYR A 6 -37.71 -8.58 10.16
N SER A 7 -38.49 -8.43 9.09
CA SER A 7 -38.72 -9.52 8.13
C SER A 7 -37.49 -9.71 7.23
N LYS A 8 -37.23 -10.94 6.76
CA LYS A 8 -36.11 -11.25 5.85
C LYS A 8 -36.05 -10.33 4.62
N LEU A 9 -37.20 -9.81 4.16
CA LEU A 9 -37.29 -8.89 3.04
C LEU A 9 -36.79 -7.47 3.39
N SER A 10 -36.97 -7.00 4.63
CA SER A 10 -36.39 -5.72 5.07
C SER A 10 -34.88 -5.82 5.32
N PHE A 11 -34.40 -7.00 5.76
CA PHE A 11 -32.97 -7.25 5.97
C PHE A 11 -32.19 -7.23 4.65
N VAL A 12 -32.73 -7.82 3.58
CA VAL A 12 -32.10 -7.82 2.26
C VAL A 12 -32.09 -6.41 1.64
N ASN A 13 -33.16 -5.62 1.80
CA ASN A 13 -33.17 -4.23 1.33
C ASN A 13 -32.18 -3.33 2.10
N GLN A 14 -31.99 -3.53 3.41
CA GLN A 14 -30.96 -2.82 4.17
C GLN A 14 -29.55 -3.24 3.77
N LEU A 15 -29.32 -4.52 3.47
CA LEU A 15 -28.02 -5.00 2.98
C LEU A 15 -27.69 -4.45 1.57
N VAL A 16 -28.68 -4.40 0.68
CA VAL A 16 -28.51 -3.85 -0.68
C VAL A 16 -28.28 -2.33 -0.63
N ILE A 17 -28.99 -1.60 0.25
CA ILE A 17 -28.75 -0.16 0.45
C ILE A 17 -27.34 0.10 1.00
N ILE A 18 -26.83 -0.76 1.87
CA ILE A 18 -25.42 -0.68 2.31
C ILE A 18 -24.50 -0.87 1.11
N PHE A 19 -24.70 -1.90 0.28
CA PHE A 19 -23.88 -2.11 -0.94
C PHE A 19 -23.90 -0.94 -1.95
N TYR A 20 -25.03 -0.22 -2.09
CA TYR A 20 -25.09 0.99 -2.94
C TYR A 20 -24.49 2.23 -2.28
N ALA A 21 -24.50 2.34 -0.94
CA ALA A 21 -23.93 3.48 -0.21
C ALA A 21 -22.41 3.39 -0.03
N VAL A 22 -21.80 2.20 -0.11
CA VAL A 22 -20.33 2.05 -0.07
C VAL A 22 -19.67 2.25 -1.44
N GLY A 23 -20.46 2.49 -2.51
CA GLY A 23 -19.99 2.58 -3.89
C GLY A 23 -19.11 3.79 -4.24
N PHE A 24 -18.88 4.71 -3.30
CA PHE A 24 -17.91 5.81 -3.44
C PHE A 24 -17.24 6.09 -2.10
N ILE A 25 -16.46 5.13 -1.60
CA ILE A 25 -15.33 5.50 -0.77
C ILE A 25 -14.24 5.92 -1.76
N SER A 26 -14.08 7.23 -1.96
CA SER A 26 -12.80 7.74 -2.47
C SER A 26 -11.75 7.30 -1.46
N PHE A 27 -11.02 6.24 -1.78
CA PHE A 27 -9.69 6.08 -1.24
C PHE A 27 -8.97 7.37 -1.61
N ALA A 28 -8.42 8.07 -0.62
CA ALA A 28 -7.60 9.25 -0.87
C ALA A 28 -6.69 8.93 -2.05
N ASN A 29 -6.67 9.81 -3.07
CA ASN A 29 -5.60 9.74 -4.06
C ASN A 29 -4.33 9.58 -3.23
N ALA A 30 -3.56 8.50 -3.45
CA ALA A 30 -2.19 8.50 -2.98
C ALA A 30 -1.61 9.84 -3.43
N ASP A 31 -0.96 10.59 -2.53
CA ASP A 31 -0.32 11.86 -2.91
C ASP A 31 0.45 11.61 -4.20
N SER A 32 -0.05 12.21 -5.29
CA SER A 32 0.50 11.96 -6.61
C SER A 32 1.73 12.83 -6.75
N PRO A 33 2.79 12.34 -7.41
CA PRO A 33 3.95 13.18 -7.66
C PRO A 33 3.53 14.44 -8.42
N GLU A 34 4.12 15.58 -8.08
CA GLU A 34 4.13 16.77 -8.92
C GLU A 34 5.44 16.83 -9.71
N GLY A 35 5.42 17.48 -10.88
CA GLY A 35 6.62 17.68 -11.70
C GLY A 35 7.03 16.45 -12.52
N PHE A 36 8.33 16.25 -12.74
CA PHE A 36 8.81 15.25 -13.73
C PHE A 36 8.43 13.80 -13.42
N ALA A 37 8.24 13.44 -12.15
CA ALA A 37 7.79 12.10 -11.77
C ALA A 37 6.31 11.84 -12.10
N SER A 38 5.53 12.88 -12.42
CA SER A 38 4.13 12.78 -12.84
C SER A 38 3.95 12.65 -14.35
N VAL A 39 5.04 12.67 -15.12
CA VAL A 39 4.98 12.69 -16.59
C VAL A 39 4.58 11.30 -17.11
N PRO A 40 3.53 11.20 -17.94
CA PRO A 40 3.15 9.93 -18.56
C PRO A 40 4.21 9.41 -19.52
N ALA A 41 4.51 8.11 -19.44
CA ALA A 41 5.45 7.42 -20.33
C ALA A 41 5.18 5.92 -20.34
N LEU A 42 5.49 5.25 -21.46
CA LEU A 42 5.42 3.78 -21.59
C LEU A 42 4.06 3.16 -21.24
N GLY A 43 2.97 3.93 -21.40
CA GLY A 43 1.62 3.47 -21.04
C GLY A 43 1.27 3.58 -19.56
N LEU A 44 2.07 4.30 -18.77
CA LEU A 44 1.81 4.64 -17.37
C LEU A 44 1.58 6.15 -17.24
N ASP A 45 0.72 6.53 -16.30
CA ASP A 45 0.38 7.92 -15.97
C ASP A 45 1.32 8.50 -14.89
N GLY A 46 2.63 8.28 -15.05
CA GLY A 46 3.68 8.71 -14.11
C GLY A 46 4.15 7.61 -13.15
N THR A 47 4.86 8.01 -12.08
CA THR A 47 5.40 7.08 -11.07
C THR A 47 4.31 6.70 -10.05
N SER A 48 3.92 5.43 -10.05
CA SER A 48 2.95 4.84 -9.10
C SER A 48 3.57 3.94 -8.03
N GLY A 49 4.85 3.57 -8.18
CA GLY A 49 5.57 2.70 -7.24
C GLY A 49 4.87 1.34 -7.06
N GLY A 50 4.61 0.97 -5.81
CA GLY A 50 3.95 -0.26 -5.41
C GLY A 50 2.41 -0.19 -5.35
N ALA A 51 1.78 0.88 -5.85
CA ALA A 51 0.34 1.06 -5.79
C ALA A 51 -0.43 -0.13 -6.41
N GLY A 52 -1.50 -0.58 -5.74
CA GLY A 52 -2.26 -1.77 -6.13
C GLY A 52 -1.59 -3.12 -5.80
N GLY A 53 -0.36 -3.09 -5.27
CA GLY A 53 0.37 -4.25 -4.80
C GLY A 53 0.03 -4.70 -3.38
N ASN A 54 0.65 -5.81 -2.96
CA ASN A 54 0.52 -6.30 -1.59
C ASN A 54 1.35 -5.44 -0.63
N MET A 55 0.82 -5.23 0.58
CA MET A 55 1.54 -4.59 1.67
C MET A 55 2.29 -5.64 2.48
N VAL A 56 3.58 -5.41 2.71
CA VAL A 56 4.45 -6.25 3.55
C VAL A 56 5.17 -5.38 4.56
N THR A 57 5.38 -5.89 5.77
CA THR A 57 6.13 -5.20 6.82
C THR A 57 7.45 -5.92 7.05
N VAL A 58 8.54 -5.16 7.10
CA VAL A 58 9.90 -5.67 7.32
C VAL A 58 10.52 -5.02 8.55
N THR A 59 11.27 -5.84 9.29
CA THR A 59 12.02 -5.44 10.49
C THR A 59 13.46 -5.92 10.47
N ASN A 60 13.91 -6.52 9.36
CA ASN A 60 15.28 -7.01 9.20
C ASN A 60 15.74 -6.95 7.74
N SER A 61 17.07 -6.99 7.56
CA SER A 61 17.73 -6.79 6.27
C SER A 61 17.44 -7.92 5.28
N ALA A 62 17.38 -9.17 5.73
CA ALA A 62 17.11 -10.31 4.84
C ALA A 62 15.72 -10.21 4.20
N ALA A 63 14.70 -9.88 5.00
CA ALA A 63 13.34 -9.67 4.50
C ALA A 63 13.27 -8.45 3.56
N PHE A 64 13.89 -7.33 3.94
CA PHE A 64 13.95 -6.14 3.08
C PHE A 64 14.57 -6.45 1.71
N VAL A 65 15.75 -7.09 1.68
CA VAL A 65 16.45 -7.43 0.43
C VAL A 65 15.63 -8.40 -0.42
N GLY A 66 15.00 -9.40 0.20
CA GLY A 66 14.14 -10.35 -0.50
C GLY A 66 12.96 -9.67 -1.21
N TYR A 67 12.24 -8.81 -0.50
CA TYR A 67 11.10 -8.08 -1.08
C TYR A 67 11.52 -6.94 -2.02
N ALA A 68 12.69 -6.32 -1.81
CA ALA A 68 13.23 -5.31 -2.72
C ALA A 68 13.51 -5.90 -4.12
N TRP A 69 14.01 -7.14 -4.18
CA TRP A 69 14.35 -7.82 -5.43
C TRP A 69 13.19 -8.59 -6.08
N SER A 70 12.12 -8.89 -5.34
CA SER A 70 11.00 -9.69 -5.87
C SER A 70 10.34 -9.01 -7.08
N SER A 71 9.79 -9.81 -8.00
CA SER A 71 9.02 -9.31 -9.15
C SER A 71 7.64 -8.76 -8.77
N ASP A 72 7.16 -9.05 -7.55
CA ASP A 72 5.85 -8.62 -7.08
C ASP A 72 5.75 -7.10 -6.98
N THR A 73 4.58 -6.56 -7.27
CA THR A 73 4.27 -5.14 -6.98
C THR A 73 3.99 -5.04 -5.48
N LEU A 74 4.78 -4.24 -4.75
CA LEU A 74 4.76 -4.24 -3.29
C LEU A 74 4.84 -2.84 -2.67
N ILE A 75 4.10 -2.67 -1.57
CA ILE A 75 4.32 -1.61 -0.59
C ILE A 75 5.09 -2.24 0.59
N ILE A 76 6.37 -1.91 0.72
CA ILE A 76 7.27 -2.39 1.77
C ILE A 76 7.29 -1.36 2.91
N GLN A 77 6.68 -1.72 4.03
CA GLN A 77 6.69 -0.93 5.25
C GLN A 77 7.91 -1.29 6.10
N VAL A 78 8.80 -0.33 6.34
CA VAL A 78 9.97 -0.50 7.21
C VAL A 78 9.55 -0.12 8.63
N ALA A 79 9.47 -1.08 9.54
CA ALA A 79 8.93 -0.89 10.88
C ALA A 79 9.98 -0.91 12.00
N ASP A 80 11.26 -1.00 11.65
CA ASP A 80 12.39 -0.96 12.57
C ASP A 80 13.63 -0.40 11.87
N THR A 81 14.71 -0.19 12.62
CA THR A 81 16.03 0.11 12.06
C THR A 81 16.60 -1.13 11.38
N ILE A 82 16.78 -1.05 10.07
CA ILE A 82 17.37 -2.11 9.27
C ILE A 82 18.79 -1.71 8.86
N GLU A 83 19.76 -2.39 9.47
CA GLU A 83 21.17 -2.27 9.12
C GLU A 83 21.46 -3.04 7.83
N LEU A 84 21.84 -2.30 6.79
CA LEU A 84 22.38 -2.83 5.54
C LEU A 84 23.91 -2.75 5.57
N THR A 85 24.57 -3.68 4.89
CA THR A 85 26.05 -3.72 4.82
C THR A 85 26.59 -3.27 3.46
N SER A 86 25.71 -2.97 2.50
CA SER A 86 26.04 -2.57 1.13
C SER A 86 24.82 -1.90 0.44
N MET A 87 24.99 -1.53 -0.83
CA MET A 87 23.88 -1.07 -1.68
C MET A 87 22.95 -2.22 -2.05
N VAL A 88 21.64 -2.00 -1.93
CA VAL A 88 20.59 -2.95 -2.30
C VAL A 88 19.90 -2.47 -3.57
N GLY A 89 19.85 -3.32 -4.60
CA GLY A 89 19.05 -3.04 -5.79
C GLY A 89 17.55 -3.11 -5.50
N ILE A 90 16.79 -2.14 -6.00
CA ILE A 90 15.32 -2.12 -5.94
C ILE A 90 14.77 -2.50 -7.31
N ASN A 91 14.00 -3.57 -7.38
CA ASN A 91 13.31 -3.97 -8.60
C ASN A 91 12.11 -3.05 -8.87
N SER A 92 11.52 -3.11 -10.06
CA SER A 92 10.37 -2.28 -10.44
C SER A 92 9.16 -2.47 -9.50
N ASN A 93 8.27 -1.48 -9.50
CA ASN A 93 6.97 -1.49 -8.84
C ASN A 93 7.05 -1.68 -7.31
N LYS A 94 7.89 -0.86 -6.66
CA LYS A 94 8.06 -0.83 -5.21
C LYS A 94 7.71 0.54 -4.65
N SER A 95 7.07 0.55 -3.48
CA SER A 95 7.02 1.69 -2.58
C SER A 95 7.64 1.27 -1.26
N ILE A 96 8.72 1.93 -0.83
CA ILE A 96 9.38 1.68 0.46
C ILE A 96 9.05 2.85 1.38
N ILE A 97 8.37 2.56 2.49
CA ILE A 97 7.80 3.60 3.36
C ILE A 97 8.21 3.29 4.81
N GLY A 98 8.87 4.25 5.47
CA GLY A 98 9.15 4.16 6.91
C GLY A 98 7.88 4.29 7.73
N VAL A 99 7.72 3.43 8.75
CA VAL A 99 6.58 3.48 9.67
C VAL A 99 6.96 4.29 10.91
N GLY A 100 6.31 5.44 11.07
CA GLY A 100 6.60 6.38 12.17
C GLY A 100 8.08 6.76 12.21
N ASP A 101 8.59 6.97 13.42
CA ASP A 101 10.00 7.36 13.64
C ASP A 101 10.95 6.16 13.75
N GLN A 102 10.43 4.93 13.69
CA GLN A 102 11.23 3.71 13.85
C GLN A 102 11.71 3.14 12.51
N GLY A 103 11.04 3.49 11.40
CA GLY A 103 11.40 3.01 10.08
C GLY A 103 12.66 3.67 9.54
N VAL A 104 13.83 3.06 9.79
CA VAL A 104 15.14 3.60 9.42
C VAL A 104 15.92 2.56 8.61
N ILE A 105 16.61 3.04 7.56
CA ILE A 105 17.66 2.27 6.88
C ILE A 105 19.00 2.90 7.23
N SER A 106 19.97 2.07 7.62
CA SER A 106 21.29 2.47 8.07
C SER A 106 22.38 1.57 7.50
N GLY A 107 23.64 2.02 7.55
CA GLY A 107 24.82 1.25 7.10
C GLY A 107 24.98 1.07 5.58
N GLY A 108 23.93 1.32 4.81
CA GLY A 108 23.91 1.21 3.34
C GLY A 108 22.86 2.12 2.69
N GLY A 109 22.41 1.74 1.48
CA GLY A 109 21.44 2.50 0.71
C GLY A 109 20.81 1.70 -0.43
N PHE A 110 19.92 2.34 -1.18
CA PHE A 110 19.21 1.77 -2.32
C PHE A 110 18.82 2.85 -3.33
#